data_AF-A0A0V1CXC7-F1
#
_entry.id   AF-A0A0V1CXC7-F1
#
_cell.length_a   1.000
_cell.length_b   1.000
_cell.length_c   1.000
_cell.angle_alpha   90.00
_cell.angle_beta   90.00
_cell.angle_gamma   90.00
#
_symmetry.space_group_name_H-M   'P 1'
#
loop_
_entity.id
_entity.type
_entity.pdbx_description
1 polymer ?
#
loop_
_entity_poly.entity_id
_entity_poly.type
_entity_poly.pdbx_seq_one_letter_code
_entity_poly.pdbx_strand_id
1 'polypeptide(L)'
;LSCCQQRKVVWKAAFSALEPFAAKIESYLFVPLRNKYELKMSKDDRIAVFPSRMAQTLMKARLKGAQKGHSLLKKKADALNIRFRQILHRIIQNKVLMGEVMKEASFSLAEAKFTAGDFSHTVLQNIGKAQVKVKLQKDNVAGVTLPIFEYFQDGPDPYDLTGLGKGGANIAKMKKSYNKAVELLVELATLQTCFISLDEAIKVTNRRVNAIEFVIIPRIESTLQYILSELDEREREDFYRLKKVQKKRKEERRIKEDALKMAGVDVTATPQNILEQDDDVPLLFT
;
A
#
# COMPACT_ATOMS: atom_id res chain seq x y z
N LEU A 1 -39.78 -20.96 -24.59
CA LEU A 1 -39.15 -19.62 -24.79
C LEU A 1 -38.61 -18.98 -23.49
N SER A 2 -39.08 -19.29 -22.27
CA SER A 2 -38.56 -18.68 -21.04
C SER A 2 -37.19 -19.21 -20.56
N CYS A 3 -36.87 -20.49 -20.79
CA CYS A 3 -35.60 -21.09 -20.34
C CYS A 3 -34.36 -20.57 -21.12
N CYS A 4 -34.55 -20.08 -22.35
CA CYS A 4 -33.48 -19.47 -23.15
C CYS A 4 -33.16 -18.04 -22.67
N GLN A 5 -34.14 -17.37 -22.06
CA GLN A 5 -33.99 -16.04 -21.46
C GLN A 5 -33.18 -16.11 -20.16
N GLN A 6 -33.43 -17.11 -19.30
CA GLN A 6 -32.72 -17.26 -18.01
C GLN A 6 -31.25 -17.70 -18.17
N ARG A 7 -30.92 -18.55 -19.16
CA ARG A 7 -29.51 -18.87 -19.49
C ARG A 7 -28.75 -17.66 -20.01
N LYS A 8 -29.40 -16.79 -20.80
CA LYS A 8 -28.80 -15.51 -21.22
C LYS A 8 -28.52 -14.59 -20.04
N VAL A 9 -29.34 -14.57 -18.99
CA VAL A 9 -29.11 -13.70 -17.81
C VAL A 9 -27.94 -14.18 -16.96
N VAL A 10 -27.81 -15.48 -16.70
CA VAL A 10 -26.67 -16.01 -15.91
C VAL A 10 -25.36 -15.92 -16.68
N TRP A 11 -25.38 -16.19 -17.99
CA TRP A 11 -24.19 -16.03 -18.84
C TRP A 11 -23.83 -14.57 -19.07
N LYS A 12 -24.82 -13.67 -19.23
CA LYS A 12 -24.55 -12.23 -19.36
C LYS A 12 -24.09 -11.62 -18.03
N ALA A 13 -24.51 -12.13 -16.87
CA ALA A 13 -23.96 -11.73 -15.57
C ALA A 13 -22.52 -12.24 -15.35
N ALA A 14 -22.21 -13.47 -15.76
CA ALA A 14 -20.85 -14.02 -15.69
C ALA A 14 -19.90 -13.33 -16.71
N PHE A 15 -20.36 -13.04 -17.92
CA PHE A 15 -19.58 -12.37 -18.96
C PHE A 15 -19.45 -10.85 -18.71
N SER A 16 -20.51 -10.21 -18.20
CA SER A 16 -20.49 -8.80 -17.75
C SER A 16 -19.59 -8.58 -16.52
N ALA A 17 -19.34 -9.60 -15.70
CA ALA A 17 -18.34 -9.54 -14.63
C ALA A 17 -16.89 -9.64 -15.15
N LEU A 18 -16.70 -10.10 -16.40
CA LEU A 18 -15.40 -10.34 -17.04
C LEU A 18 -14.98 -9.21 -18.02
N GLU A 19 -15.92 -8.48 -18.62
CA GLU A 19 -15.66 -7.28 -19.43
C GLU A 19 -14.92 -6.15 -18.69
N PRO A 20 -15.24 -5.80 -17.42
CA PRO A 20 -14.46 -4.81 -16.68
C PRO A 20 -13.07 -5.31 -16.31
N PHE A 21 -12.78 -6.61 -16.44
CA PHE A 21 -11.48 -7.22 -16.14
C PHE A 21 -10.49 -7.03 -17.30
N ALA A 22 -10.93 -7.22 -18.54
CA ALA A 22 -10.12 -6.98 -19.74
C ALA A 22 -9.84 -5.48 -19.93
N ALA A 23 -10.85 -4.62 -19.75
CA ALA A 23 -10.69 -3.16 -19.80
C ALA A 23 -9.77 -2.63 -18.69
N LYS A 24 -9.76 -3.24 -17.49
CA LYS A 24 -8.78 -2.89 -16.45
C LYS A 24 -7.37 -3.31 -16.84
N ILE A 25 -7.17 -4.52 -17.36
CA ILE A 25 -5.84 -5.01 -17.79
C ILE A 25 -5.25 -4.11 -18.91
N GLU A 26 -6.05 -3.71 -19.89
CA GLU A 26 -5.64 -2.72 -20.91
C GLU A 26 -5.37 -1.34 -20.31
N SER A 27 -6.17 -0.90 -19.34
CA SER A 27 -5.89 0.35 -18.63
C SER A 27 -4.56 0.29 -17.86
N TYR A 28 -4.12 -0.86 -17.34
CA TYR A 28 -2.83 -0.99 -16.63
C TYR A 28 -1.62 -1.09 -17.55
N LEU A 29 -1.75 -1.77 -18.69
CA LEU A 29 -0.69 -1.81 -19.71
C LEU A 29 -0.55 -0.46 -20.43
N PHE A 30 -1.61 0.34 -20.45
CA PHE A 30 -1.65 1.66 -21.07
C PHE A 30 -2.11 2.73 -20.07
N VAL A 31 -1.54 2.77 -18.86
CA VAL A 31 -1.55 4.02 -18.07
C VAL A 31 -0.35 4.83 -18.56
N PRO A 32 -0.53 5.88 -19.38
CA PRO A 32 0.50 6.91 -19.42
C PRO A 32 0.60 7.43 -17.99
N LEU A 33 1.81 7.41 -17.43
CA LEU A 33 2.23 8.15 -16.24
C LEU A 33 1.83 9.63 -16.42
N ARG A 34 0.54 9.94 -16.26
CA ARG A 34 -0.02 11.26 -16.45
C ARG A 34 -0.13 11.90 -15.09
N ASN A 35 0.49 13.07 -15.04
CA ASN A 35 0.72 13.94 -13.91
C ASN A 35 1.83 13.46 -12.96
N LYS A 36 3.06 13.69 -13.42
CA LYS A 36 4.06 14.36 -12.56
C LYS A 36 3.36 15.59 -11.97
N TYR A 37 2.80 15.46 -10.79
CA TYR A 37 2.37 16.61 -10.01
C TYR A 37 3.64 17.31 -9.56
N GLU A 38 4.07 18.29 -10.36
CA GLU A 38 5.00 19.33 -9.99
C GLU A 38 4.28 20.20 -8.94
N LEU A 39 4.20 19.68 -7.71
CA LEU A 39 3.66 20.39 -6.57
C LEU A 39 4.67 21.49 -6.23
N LYS A 40 4.45 22.68 -6.82
CA LYS A 40 5.03 23.92 -6.32
C LYS A 40 4.54 24.08 -4.88
N MET A 41 5.39 23.68 -3.93
CA MET A 41 5.08 23.81 -2.52
C MET A 41 4.90 25.28 -2.17
N SER A 42 3.70 25.63 -1.72
CA SER A 42 3.42 26.92 -1.12
C SER A 42 4.16 27.01 0.23
N LYS A 43 4.55 28.23 0.65
CA LYS A 43 5.20 28.50 1.94
C LYS A 43 4.35 28.09 3.17
N ASP A 44 3.09 27.72 2.94
CA ASP A 44 2.12 27.32 3.97
C ASP A 44 2.10 25.81 4.30
N ASP A 45 2.86 24.97 3.60
CA ASP A 45 2.85 23.52 3.87
C ASP A 45 3.75 23.11 5.06
N ARG A 46 3.83 23.95 6.09
CA ARG A 46 4.60 23.67 7.32
C ARG A 46 3.70 23.07 8.40
N ILE A 47 4.30 22.33 9.31
CA ILE A 47 3.59 21.88 10.52
C ILE A 47 3.67 23.04 11.52
N ALA A 48 2.52 23.50 12.02
CA ALA A 48 2.45 24.56 13.02
C ALA A 48 3.05 24.08 14.35
N VAL A 49 4.33 24.37 14.58
CA VAL A 49 5.06 24.01 15.80
C VAL A 49 5.93 25.20 16.21
N PHE A 50 5.91 25.51 17.50
CA PHE A 50 6.75 26.56 18.07
C PHE A 50 8.24 26.18 17.99
N PRO A 51 9.12 27.08 17.50
CA PRO A 51 10.54 26.78 17.37
C PRO A 51 11.20 26.61 18.74
N SER A 52 11.62 25.39 19.04
CA SER A 52 12.35 25.04 20.27
C SER A 52 13.32 23.89 19.99
N ARG A 53 14.41 23.77 20.78
CA ARG A 53 15.37 22.66 20.68
C ARG A 53 14.67 21.30 20.85
N MET A 54 13.66 21.22 21.72
CA MET A 54 12.84 20.01 21.89
C MET A 54 11.98 19.71 20.65
N ALA A 55 11.33 20.71 20.04
CA ALA A 55 10.60 20.54 18.79
C ALA A 55 11.53 20.06 17.65
N GLN A 56 12.76 20.57 17.59
CA GLN A 56 13.77 20.12 16.63
C GLN A 56 14.07 18.62 16.77
N THR A 57 14.28 18.13 18.00
CA THR A 57 14.50 16.69 18.24
C THR A 57 13.30 15.84 17.84
N LEU A 58 12.08 16.31 18.13
CA LEU A 58 10.85 15.62 17.74
C LEU A 58 10.69 15.54 16.21
N MET A 59 10.96 16.64 15.49
CA MET A 59 10.87 16.65 14.02
C MET A 59 11.95 15.78 13.37
N LYS A 60 13.18 15.76 13.91
CA LYS A 60 14.24 14.84 13.47
C LYS A 60 13.85 13.36 13.68
N ALA A 61 13.22 13.04 14.81
CA ALA A 61 12.72 11.70 15.07
C ALA A 61 11.59 11.31 14.09
N ARG A 62 10.66 12.23 13.81
CA ARG A 62 9.60 12.04 12.80
C ARG A 62 10.15 11.84 11.40
N LEU A 63 11.18 12.59 10.99
CA LEU A 63 11.83 12.43 9.69
C LEU A 63 12.45 11.04 9.55
N LYS A 64 13.23 10.59 10.54
CA LYS A 64 13.79 9.24 10.57
C LYS A 64 12.70 8.16 10.55
N GLY A 65 11.59 8.38 11.26
CA GLY A 65 10.42 7.51 11.25
C GLY A 65 9.77 7.41 9.86
N ALA A 66 9.57 8.54 9.19
CA ALA A 66 9.01 8.61 7.85
C ALA A 66 9.91 7.93 6.80
N GLN A 67 11.23 8.15 6.86
CA GLN A 67 12.20 7.48 5.98
C GLN A 67 12.22 5.96 6.16
N LYS A 68 12.23 5.48 7.42
CA LYS A 68 12.12 4.04 7.71
C LYS A 68 10.79 3.48 7.22
N GLY A 69 9.67 4.16 7.49
CA GLY A 69 8.34 3.77 7.03
C GLY A 69 8.23 3.67 5.50
N HIS A 70 8.82 4.63 4.78
CA HIS A 70 8.92 4.60 3.32
C HIS A 70 9.64 3.34 2.83
N SER A 71 10.82 3.04 3.38
CA SER A 71 11.60 1.87 2.98
C SER A 71 10.86 0.54 3.21
N LEU A 72 10.12 0.43 4.33
CA LEU A 72 9.36 -0.77 4.68
C LEU A 72 8.15 -0.96 3.75
N LEU A 73 7.41 0.12 3.48
CA LEU A 73 6.27 0.09 2.57
C LEU A 73 6.69 -0.19 1.13
N LYS A 74 7.86 0.32 0.69
CA LYS A 74 8.44 0.00 -0.62
C LYS A 74 8.70 -1.49 -0.75
N LYS A 75 9.40 -2.10 0.23
CA LYS A 75 9.65 -3.55 0.26
C LYS A 75 8.38 -4.38 0.26
N LYS A 76 7.34 -3.95 1.01
CA LYS A 76 6.02 -4.59 0.99
C LYS A 76 5.37 -4.52 -0.40
N ALA A 77 5.40 -3.36 -1.04
CA ALA A 77 4.84 -3.17 -2.39
C ALA A 77 5.56 -4.04 -3.42
N ASP A 78 6.89 -4.15 -3.35
CA ASP A 78 7.68 -4.99 -4.25
C ASP A 78 7.35 -6.49 -4.08
N ALA A 79 7.22 -6.96 -2.84
CA ALA A 79 6.80 -8.34 -2.55
C ALA A 79 5.40 -8.65 -3.10
N LEU A 80 4.46 -7.72 -2.95
CA LEU A 80 3.12 -7.84 -3.51
C LEU A 80 3.14 -7.84 -5.05
N ASN A 81 3.96 -7.00 -5.68
CA ASN A 81 4.12 -6.95 -7.13
C ASN A 81 4.67 -8.26 -7.73
N ILE A 82 5.61 -8.91 -7.04
CA ILE A 82 6.14 -10.20 -7.48
C ILE A 82 5.02 -11.25 -7.49
N ARG A 83 4.23 -11.33 -6.41
CA ARG A 83 3.08 -12.25 -6.33
C ARG A 83 1.99 -11.93 -7.34
N PHE A 84 1.71 -10.64 -7.55
CA PHE A 84 0.76 -10.17 -8.56
C PHE A 84 1.13 -10.65 -9.97
N ARG A 85 2.41 -10.53 -10.36
CA ARG A 85 2.91 -11.03 -11.65
C ARG A 85 2.83 -12.55 -11.76
N GLN A 86 3.09 -13.29 -10.68
CA GLN A 86 2.94 -14.74 -10.67
C GLN A 86 1.48 -15.16 -10.90
N ILE A 87 0.54 -14.50 -10.24
CA ILE A 87 -0.90 -14.75 -10.41
C ILE A 87 -1.36 -14.37 -11.81
N LEU A 88 -0.89 -13.26 -12.37
CA LEU A 88 -1.20 -12.86 -13.75
C LEU A 88 -0.83 -13.95 -14.76
N HIS A 89 0.40 -14.48 -14.67
CA HIS A 89 0.83 -15.57 -15.56
C HIS A 89 -0.03 -16.82 -15.40
N ARG A 90 -0.36 -17.20 -14.15
CA ARG A 90 -1.25 -18.35 -13.88
C ARG A 90 -2.65 -18.15 -14.44
N ILE A 91 -3.21 -16.94 -14.34
CA ILE A 91 -4.52 -16.63 -14.92
C ILE A 91 -4.51 -16.83 -16.43
N ILE A 92 -3.47 -16.35 -17.12
CA ILE A 92 -3.36 -16.49 -18.58
C ILE A 92 -3.27 -17.97 -18.97
N GLN A 93 -2.41 -18.73 -18.30
CA GLN A 93 -2.26 -20.17 -18.53
C GLN A 93 -3.56 -20.93 -18.29
N ASN A 94 -4.20 -20.73 -17.14
CA ASN A 94 -5.45 -21.41 -16.79
C ASN A 94 -6.61 -20.98 -17.69
N LYS A 95 -6.62 -19.75 -18.20
CA LYS A 95 -7.65 -19.29 -19.14
C LYS A 95 -7.54 -19.97 -20.50
N VAL A 96 -6.32 -20.24 -20.98
CA VAL A 96 -6.11 -21.03 -22.21
C VAL A 96 -6.54 -22.47 -22.00
N LEU A 97 -6.08 -23.10 -20.92
CA LEU A 97 -6.47 -24.48 -20.55
C LEU A 97 -8.00 -24.63 -20.38
N MET A 98 -8.65 -23.64 -19.75
CA MET A 98 -10.10 -23.59 -19.62
C MET A 98 -10.81 -23.60 -20.98
N GLY A 99 -10.30 -22.84 -21.95
CA GLY A 99 -10.87 -22.79 -23.30
C GLY A 99 -10.84 -24.17 -23.98
N GLU A 100 -9.76 -24.92 -23.82
CA GLU A 100 -9.61 -26.28 -24.36
C GLU A 100 -10.56 -27.27 -23.68
N VAL A 101 -10.58 -27.29 -22.33
CA VAL A 101 -11.44 -28.21 -21.57
C VAL A 101 -12.91 -27.93 -21.78
N MET A 102 -13.31 -26.65 -21.90
CA MET A 102 -14.70 -26.28 -22.20
C MET A 102 -15.11 -26.69 -23.62
N LYS A 103 -14.18 -26.64 -24.59
CA LYS A 103 -14.41 -27.13 -25.95
C LYS A 103 -14.63 -28.64 -25.96
N GLU A 104 -13.80 -29.40 -25.24
CA GLU A 104 -13.96 -30.85 -25.07
C GLU A 104 -15.28 -31.22 -24.38
N ALA A 105 -15.65 -30.48 -23.31
CA ALA A 105 -16.91 -30.69 -22.62
C ALA A 105 -18.13 -30.36 -23.50
N SER A 106 -18.04 -29.33 -24.34
CA SER A 106 -19.07 -28.97 -25.31
C SER A 106 -19.23 -30.03 -26.40
N PHE A 107 -18.12 -30.62 -26.86
CA PHE A 107 -18.15 -31.74 -27.81
C PHE A 107 -18.77 -33.00 -27.19
N SER A 108 -18.40 -33.32 -25.95
CA SER A 108 -18.97 -34.45 -25.20
C SER A 108 -20.48 -34.29 -24.97
N LEU A 109 -20.96 -33.06 -24.79
CA LEU A 109 -22.40 -32.77 -24.73
C LEU A 109 -23.09 -33.05 -26.07
N ALA A 110 -22.46 -32.73 -27.20
CA ALA A 110 -23.00 -33.02 -28.53
C ALA A 110 -23.09 -34.53 -28.79
N GLU A 111 -22.06 -35.30 -28.43
CA GLU A 111 -22.06 -36.77 -28.50
C GLU A 111 -23.20 -37.38 -27.66
N ALA A 112 -23.36 -36.88 -26.42
CA ALA A 112 -24.43 -37.32 -25.54
C ALA A 112 -25.82 -37.02 -26.12
N LYS A 113 -26.03 -35.82 -26.68
CA LYS A 113 -27.31 -35.45 -27.31
C LYS A 113 -27.63 -36.26 -28.55
N PHE A 114 -26.62 -36.59 -29.36
CA PHE A 114 -26.80 -37.41 -30.55
C PHE A 114 -27.25 -38.84 -30.20
N THR A 115 -26.69 -39.41 -29.13
CA THR A 115 -26.97 -40.80 -28.76
C THR A 115 -28.18 -40.99 -27.86
N ALA A 116 -28.37 -40.12 -26.86
CA ALA A 116 -29.48 -40.22 -25.90
C ALA A 116 -30.72 -39.40 -26.31
N GLY A 117 -30.62 -38.52 -27.32
CA GLY A 117 -31.66 -37.57 -27.68
C GLY A 117 -31.68 -36.36 -26.74
N ASP A 118 -32.84 -35.69 -26.64
CA ASP A 118 -32.97 -34.51 -25.79
C ASP A 118 -33.27 -34.89 -24.33
N PHE A 119 -32.22 -34.94 -23.50
CA PHE A 119 -32.30 -35.18 -22.05
C PHE A 119 -32.31 -33.87 -21.22
N SER A 120 -32.38 -32.70 -21.88
CA SER A 120 -32.28 -31.40 -21.20
C SER A 120 -33.42 -31.18 -20.19
N HIS A 121 -34.64 -31.59 -20.55
CA HIS A 121 -35.82 -31.41 -19.70
C HIS A 121 -35.74 -32.24 -18.41
N THR A 122 -35.28 -33.49 -18.51
CA THR A 122 -35.09 -34.40 -17.38
C THR A 122 -34.05 -33.86 -16.40
N VAL A 123 -32.94 -33.32 -16.90
CA VAL A 123 -31.90 -32.72 -16.04
C VAL A 123 -32.42 -31.48 -15.33
N LEU A 124 -33.19 -30.62 -16.02
CA LEU A 124 -33.74 -29.40 -15.43
C LEU A 124 -34.82 -29.67 -14.37
N GLN A 125 -35.64 -30.70 -14.56
CA GLN A 125 -36.68 -31.08 -13.61
C GLN A 125 -36.13 -31.74 -12.34
N ASN A 126 -35.01 -32.46 -12.46
CA ASN A 126 -34.40 -33.20 -11.36
C ASN A 126 -33.35 -32.41 -10.56
N ILE A 127 -33.36 -31.06 -10.64
CA ILE A 127 -32.43 -30.22 -9.88
C ILE A 127 -32.87 -30.17 -8.41
N GLY A 128 -32.22 -30.98 -7.56
CA GLY A 128 -32.35 -30.94 -6.10
C GLY A 128 -31.17 -30.23 -5.44
N LYS A 129 -30.43 -30.95 -4.60
CA LYS A 129 -29.24 -30.45 -3.90
C LYS A 129 -28.02 -30.42 -4.83
N ALA A 130 -27.18 -29.39 -4.70
CA ALA A 130 -25.94 -29.30 -5.46
C ALA A 130 -24.91 -30.33 -4.96
N GLN A 131 -24.37 -31.12 -5.89
CA GLN A 131 -23.30 -32.09 -5.63
C GLN A 131 -21.94 -31.40 -5.42
N VAL A 132 -21.66 -30.34 -6.18
CA VAL A 132 -20.43 -29.57 -6.06
C VAL A 132 -20.71 -28.30 -5.29
N LYS A 133 -19.94 -28.07 -4.23
CA LYS A 133 -19.97 -26.87 -3.39
C LYS A 133 -18.58 -26.25 -3.34
N VAL A 134 -18.55 -24.98 -2.96
CA VAL A 134 -17.31 -24.22 -2.84
C VAL A 134 -17.16 -23.77 -1.39
N LYS A 135 -15.99 -24.03 -0.79
CA LYS A 135 -15.64 -23.56 0.56
C LYS A 135 -14.70 -22.36 0.45
N LEU A 136 -14.82 -21.44 1.39
CA LEU A 136 -13.96 -20.26 1.48
C LEU A 136 -12.84 -20.52 2.49
N GLN A 137 -11.60 -20.47 2.03
CA GLN A 137 -10.39 -20.48 2.85
C GLN A 137 -9.73 -19.10 2.81
N LYS A 138 -8.97 -18.74 3.84
CA LYS A 138 -8.21 -17.48 3.90
C LYS A 138 -6.73 -17.79 3.81
N ASP A 139 -6.03 -17.13 2.90
CA ASP A 139 -4.57 -17.18 2.77
C ASP A 139 -3.94 -15.81 3.04
N ASN A 140 -2.74 -15.79 3.62
CA ASN A 140 -2.09 -14.56 4.06
C ASN A 140 -0.82 -14.32 3.25
N VAL A 141 -0.83 -13.28 2.41
CA VAL A 141 0.33 -12.91 1.59
C VAL A 141 0.78 -11.49 1.95
N ALA A 142 1.97 -11.37 2.55
CA ALA A 142 2.59 -10.09 2.93
C ALA A 142 1.67 -9.16 3.77
N GLY A 143 0.81 -9.75 4.60
CA GLY A 143 -0.14 -9.02 5.44
C GLY A 143 -1.40 -8.55 4.71
N VAL A 144 -1.75 -9.14 3.57
CA VAL A 144 -3.05 -9.03 2.90
C VAL A 144 -3.73 -10.40 2.94
N THR A 145 -4.96 -10.45 3.44
CA THR A 145 -5.78 -11.66 3.50
C THR A 145 -6.46 -11.88 2.14
N LEU A 146 -6.18 -13.00 1.49
CA LEU A 146 -6.75 -13.40 0.21
C LEU A 146 -7.81 -14.49 0.42
N PRO A 147 -8.99 -14.38 -0.21
CA PRO A 147 -9.97 -15.45 -0.23
C PRO A 147 -9.57 -16.51 -1.26
N ILE A 148 -9.41 -17.76 -0.81
CA ILE A 148 -9.20 -18.94 -1.66
C ILE A 148 -10.49 -19.74 -1.69
N PHE A 149 -10.89 -20.20 -2.88
CA PHE A 149 -12.02 -21.10 -3.03
C PHE A 149 -11.53 -22.53 -3.18
N GLU A 150 -12.00 -23.43 -2.32
CA GLU A 150 -11.73 -24.86 -2.41
C GLU A 150 -12.93 -25.59 -3.01
N TYR A 151 -12.65 -26.45 -3.99
CA TYR A 151 -13.63 -27.36 -4.57
C TYR A 151 -13.98 -28.46 -3.55
N PHE A 152 -15.26 -28.61 -3.24
CA PHE A 152 -15.75 -29.66 -2.34
C PHE A 152 -16.93 -30.41 -2.97
N GLN A 153 -16.78 -31.73 -3.14
CA GLN A 153 -17.86 -32.58 -3.61
C GLN A 153 -18.62 -33.18 -2.42
N ASP A 154 -19.90 -32.84 -2.31
CA ASP A 154 -20.78 -33.28 -1.24
C ASP A 154 -21.80 -34.29 -1.78
N GLY A 155 -21.61 -35.56 -1.41
CA GLY A 155 -22.60 -36.61 -1.57
C GLY A 155 -22.56 -37.44 -2.87
N PRO A 156 -23.42 -38.49 -2.92
CA PRO A 156 -23.54 -39.39 -4.07
C PRO A 156 -24.16 -38.70 -5.28
N ASP A 157 -23.96 -39.29 -6.45
CA ASP A 157 -24.41 -38.74 -7.73
C ASP A 157 -25.95 -38.79 -7.86
N PRO A 158 -26.66 -37.64 -7.93
CA PRO A 158 -28.11 -37.65 -8.09
C PRO A 158 -28.58 -38.07 -9.49
N TYR A 159 -27.67 -38.18 -10.46
CA TYR A 159 -27.98 -38.48 -11.86
C TYR A 159 -27.44 -39.84 -12.33
N ASP A 160 -27.06 -40.74 -11.42
CA ASP A 160 -26.52 -42.07 -11.77
C ASP A 160 -27.51 -42.91 -12.61
N LEU A 161 -28.81 -42.70 -12.42
CA LEU A 161 -29.88 -43.37 -13.17
C LEU A 161 -30.23 -42.70 -14.51
N THR A 162 -29.56 -41.62 -14.91
CA THR A 162 -29.86 -40.94 -16.17
C THR A 162 -29.24 -41.67 -17.37
N GLY A 163 -30.08 -42.09 -18.32
CA GLY A 163 -29.62 -42.75 -19.55
C GLY A 163 -29.53 -44.28 -19.49
N LEU A 164 -30.21 -44.94 -18.53
CA LEU A 164 -30.25 -46.41 -18.39
C LEU A 164 -30.68 -47.16 -19.67
N GLY A 165 -31.44 -46.52 -20.56
CA GLY A 165 -31.93 -47.15 -21.80
C GLY A 165 -31.18 -46.76 -23.09
N LYS A 166 -30.56 -45.57 -23.15
CA LYS A 166 -29.86 -45.06 -24.35
C LYS A 166 -28.74 -44.10 -23.95
N GLY A 167 -27.51 -44.37 -24.41
CA GLY A 167 -26.41 -43.41 -24.36
C GLY A 167 -25.82 -43.09 -22.96
N GLY A 168 -26.11 -43.88 -21.92
CA GLY A 168 -25.63 -43.65 -20.55
C GLY A 168 -24.10 -43.51 -20.43
N ALA A 169 -23.32 -44.26 -21.22
CA ALA A 169 -21.86 -44.14 -21.24
C ALA A 169 -21.38 -42.75 -21.70
N ASN A 170 -22.05 -42.15 -22.70
CA ASN A 170 -21.72 -40.82 -23.19
C ASN A 170 -22.16 -39.72 -22.22
N ILE A 171 -23.27 -39.93 -21.51
CA ILE A 171 -23.72 -39.03 -20.42
C ILE A 171 -22.71 -39.05 -19.27
N ALA A 172 -22.21 -40.21 -18.88
CA ALA A 172 -21.19 -40.34 -17.85
C ALA A 172 -19.85 -39.68 -18.27
N LYS A 173 -19.44 -39.86 -19.54
CA LYS A 173 -18.26 -39.18 -20.11
C LYS A 173 -18.42 -37.66 -20.08
N MET A 174 -19.56 -37.16 -20.56
CA MET A 174 -19.92 -35.74 -20.51
C MET A 174 -19.89 -35.21 -19.08
N LYS A 175 -20.45 -35.94 -18.11
CA LYS A 175 -20.42 -35.55 -16.70
C LYS A 175 -18.99 -35.40 -16.18
N LYS A 176 -18.11 -36.36 -16.49
CA LYS A 176 -16.69 -36.29 -16.10
C LYS A 176 -15.99 -35.08 -16.74
N SER A 177 -16.23 -34.78 -18.00
CA SER A 177 -15.63 -33.60 -18.66
C SER A 177 -16.15 -32.28 -18.06
N TYR A 178 -17.44 -32.18 -17.74
CA TYR A 178 -18.00 -30.98 -17.10
C TYR A 178 -17.53 -30.83 -15.65
N ASN A 179 -17.38 -31.92 -14.90
CA ASN A 179 -16.84 -31.86 -13.54
C ASN A 179 -15.41 -31.30 -13.53
N LYS A 180 -14.55 -31.76 -14.44
CA LYS A 180 -13.20 -31.20 -14.64
C LYS A 180 -13.23 -29.72 -15.03
N ALA A 181 -14.17 -29.33 -15.90
CA ALA A 181 -14.35 -27.93 -16.28
C ALA A 181 -14.76 -27.06 -15.08
N VAL A 182 -15.67 -27.54 -14.22
CA VAL A 182 -16.10 -26.82 -13.01
C VAL A 182 -14.96 -26.69 -12.02
N GLU A 183 -14.15 -27.73 -11.82
CA GLU A 183 -12.96 -27.69 -10.96
C GLU A 183 -11.99 -26.58 -11.41
N LEU A 184 -11.64 -26.55 -12.69
CA LEU A 184 -10.79 -25.50 -13.25
C LEU A 184 -11.45 -24.10 -13.17
N LEU A 185 -12.78 -24.00 -13.23
CA LEU A 185 -13.49 -22.72 -13.12
C LEU A 185 -13.39 -22.18 -11.69
N VAL A 186 -13.46 -23.05 -10.69
CA VAL A 186 -13.28 -22.67 -9.27
C VAL A 186 -11.85 -22.20 -9.02
N GLU A 187 -10.85 -22.88 -9.57
CA GLU A 187 -9.45 -22.43 -9.49
C GLU A 187 -9.24 -21.07 -10.17
N LEU A 188 -9.81 -20.89 -11.37
CA LEU A 188 -9.70 -19.64 -12.11
C LEU A 188 -10.40 -18.49 -11.37
N ALA A 189 -11.59 -18.73 -10.80
CA ALA A 189 -12.31 -17.77 -9.99
C ALA A 189 -11.54 -17.37 -8.73
N THR A 190 -10.83 -18.33 -8.11
CA THR A 190 -9.91 -18.06 -7.00
C THR A 190 -8.82 -17.09 -7.41
N LEU A 191 -8.12 -17.39 -8.51
CA LEU A 191 -7.04 -16.52 -9.00
C LEU A 191 -7.55 -15.11 -9.35
N GLN A 192 -8.73 -15.00 -9.97
CA GLN A 192 -9.34 -13.71 -10.31
C GLN A 192 -9.71 -12.88 -9.09
N THR A 193 -10.29 -13.52 -8.07
CA THR A 193 -10.72 -12.83 -6.84
C THR A 193 -9.49 -12.37 -6.06
N CYS A 194 -8.49 -13.24 -5.90
CA CYS A 194 -7.18 -12.89 -5.33
C CYS A 194 -6.53 -11.73 -6.09
N PHE A 195 -6.62 -11.71 -7.42
CA PHE A 195 -6.04 -10.65 -8.26
C PHE A 195 -6.69 -9.28 -7.99
N ILE A 196 -8.02 -9.21 -7.89
CA ILE A 196 -8.72 -7.95 -7.59
C ILE A 196 -8.32 -7.45 -6.19
N SER A 197 -8.33 -8.32 -5.18
CA SER A 197 -7.98 -7.93 -3.81
C SER A 197 -6.51 -7.50 -3.68
N LEU A 198 -5.59 -8.17 -4.38
CA LEU A 198 -4.17 -7.77 -4.40
C LEU A 198 -3.95 -6.45 -5.13
N ASP A 199 -4.62 -6.21 -6.26
CA ASP A 199 -4.51 -4.96 -7.01
C ASP A 199 -4.91 -3.75 -6.15
N GLU A 200 -6.03 -3.86 -5.43
CA GLU A 200 -6.49 -2.79 -4.54
C GLU A 200 -5.47 -2.52 -3.43
N ALA A 201 -4.95 -3.59 -2.81
CA ALA A 201 -3.92 -3.47 -1.78
C ALA A 201 -2.65 -2.79 -2.31
N ILE A 202 -2.18 -3.16 -3.51
CA ILE A 202 -0.99 -2.56 -4.15
C ILE A 202 -1.21 -1.07 -4.42
N LYS A 203 -2.37 -0.68 -4.94
CA LYS A 203 -2.69 0.75 -5.14
C LYS A 203 -2.70 1.54 -3.85
N VAL A 204 -3.27 0.98 -2.77
CA VAL A 204 -3.27 1.63 -1.46
C VAL A 204 -1.85 1.77 -0.93
N THR A 205 -1.00 0.75 -1.06
CA THR A 205 0.40 0.84 -0.63
C THR A 205 1.19 1.85 -1.45
N ASN A 206 1.04 1.87 -2.78
CA ASN A 206 1.74 2.82 -3.65
C ASN A 206 1.30 4.26 -3.40
N ARG A 207 -0.01 4.51 -3.18
CA ARG A 207 -0.50 5.83 -2.78
C ARG A 207 0.12 6.28 -1.45
N ARG A 208 0.25 5.38 -0.47
CA ARG A 208 0.89 5.69 0.81
C ARG A 208 2.39 5.98 0.68
N VAL A 209 3.11 5.20 -0.14
CA VAL A 209 4.53 5.44 -0.44
C VAL A 209 4.70 6.82 -1.07
N ASN A 210 3.91 7.16 -2.09
CA ASN A 210 3.98 8.45 -2.76
C ASN A 210 3.60 9.62 -1.84
N ALA A 211 2.61 9.44 -0.96
CA ALA A 211 2.25 10.46 0.03
C ALA A 211 3.39 10.73 1.01
N ILE A 212 4.14 9.69 1.42
CA ILE A 212 5.30 9.86 2.30
C ILE A 212 6.42 10.59 1.54
N GLU A 213 6.72 10.16 0.32
CA GLU A 213 7.83 10.67 -0.49
C GLU A 213 7.63 12.14 -0.89
N PHE A 214 6.45 12.49 -1.42
CA PHE A 214 6.21 13.80 -2.03
C PHE A 214 5.48 14.79 -1.14
N VAL A 215 4.80 14.34 -0.07
CA VAL A 215 4.04 15.24 0.83
C VAL A 215 4.64 15.27 2.21
N ILE A 216 4.84 14.13 2.88
CA ILE A 216 5.20 14.15 4.31
C ILE A 216 6.66 14.50 4.53
N ILE A 217 7.60 13.89 3.80
CA ILE A 217 9.04 14.15 3.95
C ILE A 217 9.37 15.62 3.68
N PRO A 218 8.97 16.22 2.54
CA PRO A 218 9.27 17.63 2.26
C PRO A 218 8.67 18.60 3.29
N ARG A 219 7.47 18.32 3.79
CA ARG A 219 6.83 19.13 4.85
C ARG A 219 7.60 19.11 6.17
N ILE A 220 8.11 17.95 6.57
CA ILE A 220 8.92 17.82 7.78
C ILE A 220 10.26 18.54 7.60
N GLU A 221 10.91 18.40 6.44
CA GLU A 221 12.18 19.06 6.13
C GLU A 221 12.04 20.59 6.13
N SER A 222 10.97 21.11 5.51
CA SER A 222 10.67 22.54 5.48
C SER A 222 10.40 23.09 6.90
N THR A 223 9.73 22.31 7.75
CA THR A 223 9.50 22.67 9.16
C THR A 223 10.81 22.64 9.95
N LEU A 224 11.70 21.68 9.68
CA LEU A 224 13.01 21.57 10.33
C LEU A 224 13.91 22.77 9.97
N GLN A 225 13.91 23.18 8.68
CA GLN A 225 14.61 24.39 8.24
C GLN A 225 14.10 25.65 8.94
N TYR A 226 12.78 25.79 9.10
CA TYR A 226 12.17 26.90 9.85
C TYR A 226 12.61 26.92 11.32
N ILE A 227 12.57 25.78 12.01
CA ILE A 227 13.00 25.69 13.42
C ILE A 227 14.49 26.04 13.55
N LEU A 228 15.32 25.59 12.61
CA LEU A 228 16.74 25.93 12.59
C LEU A 228 16.96 27.44 12.42
N SER A 229 16.34 28.06 11.41
CA SER A 229 16.49 29.51 11.19
C SER A 229 16.04 30.35 12.37
N GLU A 230 14.95 29.95 13.04
CA GLU A 230 14.45 30.67 14.22
C GLU A 230 15.35 30.49 15.44
N LEU A 231 15.88 29.28 15.67
CA LEU A 231 16.81 29.05 16.78
C LEU A 231 18.13 29.80 16.58
N ASP A 232 18.65 29.82 15.35
CA ASP A 232 19.87 30.54 15.02
C ASP A 232 19.69 32.06 15.19
N GLU A 233 18.51 32.61 14.88
CA GLU A 233 18.20 34.03 15.10
C GLU A 233 18.08 34.36 16.60
N ARG A 234 17.45 33.49 17.39
CA ARG A 234 17.39 33.64 18.87
C ARG A 234 18.79 33.62 19.48
N GLU A 235 19.65 32.71 19.02
CA GLU A 235 21.03 32.62 19.48
C GLU A 235 21.86 33.85 19.07
N ARG A 236 21.61 34.40 17.88
CA ARG A 236 22.21 35.66 17.42
C ARG A 236 21.76 36.85 18.29
N GLU A 237 20.48 36.94 18.63
CA GLU A 237 19.97 37.98 19.53
C GLU A 237 20.59 37.90 20.93
N ASP A 238 20.63 36.70 21.52
CA ASP A 238 21.18 36.49 22.86
C ASP A 238 22.69 36.75 22.88
N PHE A 239 23.43 36.33 21.84
CA PHE A 239 24.84 36.66 21.68
C PHE A 239 25.08 38.17 21.62
N TYR A 240 24.25 38.90 20.88
CA TYR A 240 24.36 40.37 20.80
C TYR A 240 24.02 41.06 22.13
N ARG A 241 23.03 40.55 22.87
CA ARG A 241 22.69 41.04 24.22
C ARG A 241 23.85 40.84 25.19
N LEU A 242 24.44 39.64 25.24
CA LEU A 242 25.60 39.33 26.08
C LEU A 242 26.80 40.20 25.72
N LYS A 243 27.09 40.37 24.43
CA LYS A 243 28.18 41.25 23.95
C LYS A 243 28.00 42.69 24.39
N LYS A 244 26.78 43.23 24.38
CA LYS A 244 26.49 44.59 24.88
C LYS A 244 26.69 44.70 26.39
N VAL A 245 26.25 43.72 27.17
CA VAL A 245 26.44 43.70 28.63
C VAL A 245 27.92 43.63 29.00
N GLN A 246 28.69 42.76 28.34
CA GLN A 246 30.14 42.69 28.53
C GLN A 246 30.83 44.01 28.14
N LYS A 247 30.44 44.64 27.02
CA LYS A 247 30.99 45.95 26.63
C LYS A 247 30.71 47.03 27.69
N LYS A 248 29.51 47.06 28.26
CA LYS A 248 29.16 47.99 29.35
C LYS A 248 29.96 47.70 30.63
N ARG A 249 30.04 46.44 31.07
CA ARG A 249 30.85 46.04 32.24
C ARG A 249 32.32 46.41 32.08
N LYS A 250 32.88 46.21 30.88
CA LYS A 250 34.27 46.58 30.57
C LYS A 250 34.47 48.10 30.62
N GLU A 251 33.52 48.88 30.12
CA GLU A 251 33.59 50.34 30.19
C GLU A 251 33.45 50.86 31.62
N GLU A 252 32.52 50.30 32.41
CA GLU A 252 32.40 50.60 33.84
C GLU A 252 33.68 50.25 34.62
N ARG A 253 34.34 49.13 34.29
CA ARG A 253 35.64 48.76 34.87
C ARG A 253 36.71 49.78 34.52
N ARG A 254 36.81 50.21 33.25
CA ARG A 254 37.76 51.25 32.82
C ARG A 254 37.52 52.58 33.55
N ILE A 255 36.27 53.03 33.65
CA ILE A 255 35.91 54.26 34.36
C ILE A 255 36.29 54.16 35.84
N LYS A 256 36.06 53.01 36.49
CA LYS A 256 36.48 52.77 37.88
C LYS A 256 38.00 52.79 38.04
N GLU A 257 38.72 52.10 37.16
CA GLU A 257 40.19 52.11 37.15
C GLU A 257 40.77 53.51 36.96
N ASP A 258 40.19 54.31 36.05
CA ASP A 258 40.60 55.70 35.83
C ASP A 258 40.27 56.60 37.03
N ALA A 259 39.13 56.40 37.69
CA ALA A 259 38.77 57.11 38.92
C ALA A 259 39.68 56.75 40.11
N LEU A 260 40.06 55.48 40.26
CA LEU A 260 41.01 55.00 41.26
C LEU A 260 42.41 55.60 41.05
N LYS A 261 42.86 55.72 39.80
CA LYS A 261 44.12 56.40 39.45
C LYS A 261 44.08 57.89 39.76
N MET A 262 42.95 58.58 39.52
CA MET A 262 42.79 60.00 39.87
C MET A 262 42.73 60.24 41.39
N ALA A 263 42.31 59.25 42.19
CA ALA A 263 42.27 59.32 43.65
C ALA A 263 43.64 59.08 44.33
N GLY A 264 44.72 58.84 43.57
CA GLY A 264 46.09 58.78 44.11
C GLY A 264 46.45 57.50 44.88
N VAL A 265 45.72 56.40 44.68
CA VAL A 265 46.05 55.09 45.24
C VAL A 265 46.81 54.27 44.20
N ASP A 266 48.07 53.92 44.49
CA ASP A 266 48.85 52.99 43.65
C ASP A 266 48.20 51.60 43.67
N VAL A 267 47.68 51.19 42.51
CA VAL A 267 46.90 49.95 42.31
C VAL A 267 47.76 48.67 42.45
N THR A 268 49.07 48.80 42.68
CA THR A 268 50.01 47.68 42.79
C THR A 268 50.09 47.03 44.18
N ALA A 269 49.47 47.61 45.22
CA ALA A 269 49.66 47.19 46.61
C ALA A 269 48.39 46.72 47.35
N THR A 270 47.25 46.57 46.68
CA THR A 270 46.06 45.94 47.28
C THR A 270 45.92 44.49 46.79
N PRO A 271 45.64 43.50 47.67
CA PRO A 271 45.40 42.13 47.22
C PRO A 271 44.15 42.13 46.35
N GLN A 272 44.33 42.02 45.04
CA GLN A 272 43.23 41.91 44.09
C GLN A 272 42.41 40.67 44.45
N ASN A 273 41.10 40.85 44.64
CA ASN A 273 40.18 39.75 44.90
C ASN A 273 40.17 38.84 43.67
N ILE A 274 40.64 37.60 43.83
CA ILE A 274 40.70 36.58 42.78
C ILE A 274 39.32 36.36 42.10
N LEU A 275 38.23 36.60 42.83
CA LEU A 275 36.85 36.48 42.32
C LEU A 275 36.46 37.55 41.29
N GLU A 276 37.22 38.64 41.14
CA GLU A 276 36.94 39.69 40.13
C GLU A 276 37.64 39.42 38.77
N GLN A 277 38.56 38.45 38.72
CA GLN A 277 39.31 38.11 37.49
C GLN A 277 38.58 37.09 36.59
N ASP A 278 37.59 36.34 37.09
CA ASP A 278 36.97 35.22 36.37
C ASP A 278 35.84 35.60 35.39
N ASP A 279 35.55 36.90 35.22
CA ASP A 279 34.42 37.37 34.38
C ASP A 279 34.77 37.52 32.88
N ASP A 280 36.03 37.34 32.49
CA ASP A 280 36.40 37.21 31.08
C ASP A 280 36.12 35.77 30.62
N VAL A 281 34.86 35.31 30.72
CA VAL A 281 34.43 34.07 30.06
C VAL A 281 34.72 34.26 28.57
N PRO A 282 35.69 33.52 28.00
CA PRO A 282 35.97 33.64 26.58
C PRO A 282 34.68 33.25 25.85
N LEU A 283 34.18 34.16 25.01
CA LEU A 283 33.15 33.81 24.04
C LEU A 283 33.73 32.65 23.24
N LEU A 284 33.18 31.45 23.46
CA LEU A 284 33.75 30.17 23.03
C LEU A 284 33.81 29.98 21.51
N PHE A 285 33.55 31.03 20.73
CA PHE A 285 33.69 31.09 19.28
C PHE A 285 34.01 32.53 18.85
N THR A 286 35.31 32.86 18.78
CA THR A 286 35.86 33.75 17.74
C THR A 286 36.57 32.90 16.71
#